data_AF-A0A2T1HWG7-F1
#
_entry.id   AF-A0A2T1HWG7-F1
#
_cell.length_a   1.000
_cell.length_b   1.000
_cell.length_c   1.000
_cell.angle_alpha   90.00
_cell.angle_beta   90.00
_cell.angle_gamma   90.00
#
_symmetry.space_group_name_H-M   'P 1'
#
loop_
_entity.id
_entity.type
_entity.pdbx_description
1 polymer ?
#
loop_
_entity_poly.entity_id
_entity_poly.type
_entity_poly.pdbx_seq_one_letter_code
_entity_poly.pdbx_strand_id
1 'polypeptide(L)' 'MTGMETSDLDTDRTPLNVEIYNGEVVVTGPRVAVALTADAAAETARRLAAAASEAGAHLRRPEDA' A
#
# COMPACT_ATOMS: atom_id res chain seq x y z
N MET A 1 -28.71 -20.57 5.37
CA MET A 1 -27.31 -20.97 5.11
C MET A 1 -26.71 -19.83 4.31
N THR A 2 -26.17 -18.82 4.99
CA THR A 2 -25.62 -17.62 4.33
C THR A 2 -24.12 -17.67 4.49
N GLY A 3 -23.42 -18.07 3.43
CA GLY A 3 -21.96 -18.00 3.37
C GLY A 3 -21.55 -16.53 3.40
N MET A 4 -20.88 -16.14 4.48
CA MET A 4 -20.22 -14.87 4.59
C MET A 4 -18.95 -14.99 3.74
N GLU A 5 -19.02 -14.54 2.50
CA GLU A 5 -17.88 -14.53 1.58
C GLU A 5 -16.88 -13.51 2.14
N THR A 6 -15.87 -14.00 2.87
CA THR A 6 -14.71 -13.20 3.20
C THR A 6 -14.05 -12.87 1.87
N SER A 7 -14.20 -11.62 1.41
CA SER A 7 -13.46 -11.15 0.25
C SER A 7 -11.98 -11.21 0.60
N ASP A 8 -11.31 -12.30 0.24
CA ASP A 8 -9.85 -12.38 0.24
C ASP A 8 -9.37 -11.16 -0.55
N LEU A 9 -8.67 -10.26 0.14
CA LEU A 9 -8.04 -9.13 -0.49
C LEU A 9 -6.98 -9.70 -1.45
N ASP A 10 -7.26 -9.66 -2.75
CA ASP A 10 -6.31 -10.02 -3.79
C ASP A 10 -4.99 -9.28 -3.53
N THR A 11 -3.99 -10.04 -3.12
CA THR A 11 -2.67 -9.51 -2.80
C THR A 11 -1.91 -9.37 -4.11
N ASP A 12 -2.12 -8.25 -4.79
CA ASP A 12 -1.36 -7.89 -5.97
C ASP A 12 0.09 -7.57 -5.58
N ARG A 13 1.04 -8.28 -6.19
CA ARG A 13 2.48 -8.11 -5.96
C ARG A 13 3.13 -7.11 -6.92
N THR A 14 2.36 -6.53 -7.84
CA THR A 14 2.90 -5.59 -8.82
C THR A 14 3.23 -4.28 -8.11
N PRO A 15 4.46 -3.78 -8.20
CA PRO A 15 4.81 -2.51 -7.57
C PRO A 15 4.06 -1.36 -8.25
N LEU A 16 3.73 -0.34 -7.46
CA LEU A 16 3.22 0.92 -7.99
C LEU A 16 4.35 1.67 -8.71
N ASN A 17 4.02 2.32 -9.81
CA ASN A 17 4.89 3.25 -10.50
C ASN A 17 4.74 4.66 -9.88
N VAL A 18 5.87 5.35 -9.72
CA VAL A 18 5.92 6.68 -9.10
C VAL A 18 6.73 7.61 -9.98
N GLU A 19 6.11 8.70 -10.42
CA GLU A 19 6.70 9.67 -11.34
C GLU A 19 6.44 11.11 -10.85
N ILE A 20 7.20 12.07 -11.36
CA ILE A 20 7.04 13.49 -11.05
C ILE A 20 6.61 14.23 -12.31
N TYR A 21 5.46 14.90 -12.26
CA TYR A 21 4.92 15.69 -13.36
C TYR A 21 4.52 17.08 -12.85
N ASN A 22 5.07 18.14 -13.43
CA ASN A 22 4.75 19.54 -13.08
C ASN A 22 4.85 19.88 -11.57
N GLY A 23 5.75 19.22 -10.83
CA GLY A 23 5.92 19.41 -9.39
C GLY A 23 4.96 18.60 -8.51
N GLU A 24 4.10 17.79 -9.11
CA GLU A 24 3.25 16.81 -8.44
C GLU A 24 3.86 15.42 -8.55
N VAL A 25 3.64 14.60 -7.51
CA VAL A 25 4.00 13.19 -7.49
C VAL A 25 2.79 12.39 -7.95
N VAL A 26 2.95 11.63 -9.02
CA VAL A 26 1.90 10.78 -9.59
C VAL A 26 2.22 9.33 -9.29
N VAL A 27 1.29 8.63 -8.63
CA VAL A 27 1.38 7.21 -8.30
C VAL A 27 0.36 6.46 -9.15
N THR A 28 0.82 5.49 -9.94
CA THR A 28 -0.01 4.67 -10.81
C THR A 28 0.20 3.18 -10.56
N GLY A 29 -0.88 2.40 -10.68
CA GLY A 29 -0.87 0.95 -10.53
C GLY A 29 -2.10 0.33 -11.19
N PRO A 30 -2.20 -1.01 -11.21
CA PRO A 30 -3.24 -1.73 -11.95
C PRO A 30 -4.67 -1.36 -11.53
N ARG A 31 -4.86 -0.84 -10.30
CA ARG A 31 -6.16 -0.46 -9.75
C ARG A 31 -6.19 0.94 -9.13
N VAL A 32 -5.12 1.73 -9.27
CA VAL A 32 -5.02 3.04 -8.61
C VAL A 32 -4.27 4.05 -9.48
N ALA A 33 -4.77 5.28 -9.51
CA ALA A 33 -4.06 6.43 -10.07
C ALA A 33 -4.36 7.65 -9.18
N VAL A 34 -3.31 8.27 -8.64
CA VAL A 34 -3.44 9.45 -7.77
C VAL A 34 -2.30 10.43 -8.01
N ALA A 35 -2.62 11.72 -8.05
CA ALA A 35 -1.64 12.81 -8.05
C ALA A 35 -1.63 13.48 -6.67
N LEU A 36 -0.43 13.76 -6.16
CA LEU A 36 -0.19 14.30 -4.83
C LEU A 36 0.76 15.49 -4.93
N THR A 37 0.54 16.50 -4.10
CA THR A 37 1.58 17.52 -3.87
C THR A 37 2.78 16.88 -3.16
N ALA A 38 3.96 17.51 -3.28
CA ALA A 38 5.19 16.96 -2.70
C ALA A 38 5.08 16.67 -1.18
N ASP A 39 4.43 17.55 -0.41
CA ASP A 39 4.24 17.37 1.03
C ASP A 39 3.30 16.20 1.35
N ALA A 40 2.16 16.10 0.65
CA ALA A 40 1.22 15.01 0.79
C ALA A 40 1.84 13.66 0.39
N ALA A 41 2.67 13.65 -0.66
CA ALA A 41 3.40 12.46 -1.09
C ALA A 41 4.42 12.00 -0.04
N ALA A 42 5.17 12.93 0.56
CA ALA A 42 6.15 12.61 1.61
C ALA A 42 5.47 12.02 2.85
N GLU A 43 4.37 12.60 3.31
CA GLU A 43 3.61 12.08 4.45
C GLU A 43 2.97 10.73 4.13
N THR A 44 2.42 10.55 2.93
CA THR A 44 1.85 9.28 2.48
C THR A 44 2.92 8.17 2.47
N ALA A 45 4.11 8.46 1.94
CA ALA A 45 5.22 7.52 1.92
C ALA A 45 5.66 7.11 3.33
N ARG A 46 5.71 8.04 4.29
CA ARG A 46 6.01 7.74 5.70
C ARG A 46 4.98 6.78 6.31
N ARG A 47 3.70 7.06 6.12
CA ARG A 47 2.60 6.21 6.64
C ARG A 47 2.60 4.82 6.00
N LEU A 48 2.85 4.74 4.70
CA LEU A 48 2.96 3.47 3.99
C LEU A 48 4.14 2.62 4.51
N ALA A 49 5.31 3.24 4.72
CA ALA A 49 6.48 2.56 5.26
C ALA A 49 6.26 2.03 6.69
N ALA A 50 5.55 2.80 7.53
CA ALA A 50 5.17 2.38 8.86
C ALA A 50 4.24 1.15 8.81
N ALA A 51 3.15 1.23 8.04
CA ALA A 51 2.19 0.14 7.90
C ALA A 51 2.82 -1.14 7.32
N ALA A 52 3.73 -1.01 6.34
CA ALA A 52 4.46 -2.15 5.79
C ALA A 52 5.38 -2.81 6.83
N SER A 53 6.01 -2.01 7.69
CA SER A 53 6.85 -2.51 8.78
C SER A 53 6.03 -3.27 9.81
N GLU A 54 4.86 -2.75 10.19
CA GLU A 54 3.91 -3.42 11.09
C GLU A 54 3.43 -4.75 10.49
N ALA A 55 2.98 -4.75 9.22
CA ALA A 55 2.57 -5.95 8.52
C ALA A 55 3.69 -7.01 8.46
N GLY A 56 4.93 -6.59 8.16
CA GLY A 56 6.10 -7.48 8.19
C GLY A 56 6.46 -7.99 9.59
N ALA A 57 6.13 -7.27 10.66
CA ALA A 57 6.28 -7.76 12.04
C ALA A 57 5.23 -8.82 12.38
N HIS A 58 3.98 -8.63 11.94
CA HIS A 58 2.92 -9.64 12.09
C HIS A 58 3.22 -10.92 11.32
N LEU A 59 3.78 -10.82 10.11
CA LEU A 59 4.19 -11.99 9.30
C LEU A 59 5.42 -12.72 9.85
N ARG A 60 6.24 -12.07 10.68
CA ARG A 60 7.38 -12.66 11.39
C ARG A 60 7.02 -13.26 12.76
N ARG A 61 5.73 -13.31 13.11
CA ARG A 61 5.21 -14.04 14.28
C ARG A 61 4.61 -15.44 13.96
N PRO A 62 5.21 -16.30 13.13
CA PRO A 62 5.09 -17.73 13.36
C PRO A 62 6.15 -18.12 14.41
N GLU A 63 5.82 -18.99 15.37
CA GLU A 63 6.80 -19.75 16.20
C GLU A 63 7.28 -19.19 17.57
N ASP A 64 6.43 -18.53 18.36
CA ASP A 64 6.68 -18.38 19.83
C ASP A 64 5.43 -18.78 20.66
N ALA A 65 4.73 -19.83 20.21
CA ALA A 65 3.61 -20.48 20.90
C ALA A 65 3.71 -22.00 20.75
#